data_AF-A0A2G6IHT9-F1
#
_entry.id   AF-A0A2G6IHT9-F1
#
_cell.length_a   1.000
_cell.length_b   1.000
_cell.length_c   1.000
_cell.angle_alpha   90.00
_cell.angle_beta   90.00
_cell.angle_gamma   90.00
#
_symmetry.space_group_name_H-M   'P 1'
#
loop_
_entity.id
_entity.type
_entity.pdbx_description
1 polymer ?
#
loop_
_entity_poly.entity_id
_entity_poly.type
_entity_poly.pdbx_seq_one_letter_code
_entity_poly.pdbx_strand_id
1 'polypeptide(L)'
;MTAKASGWTTNLLALVWFAVHTFIGGPEVATQLSASELPLPVRAPAWMVWNMVTGLLLLMAGMLGWGTLKSKPDFLFAGAFMAATLAVTGVASAPLIGAPFSLLP
;
A
#
# COMPACT_ATOMS: atom_id res chain seq x y z
N MET A 1 -20.52 -10.85 11.68
CA MET A 1 -19.92 -9.49 11.83
C MET A 1 -20.90 -8.46 11.31
N THR A 2 -21.02 -7.30 11.96
CA THR A 2 -21.82 -6.16 11.46
C THR A 2 -21.01 -5.38 10.40
N ALA A 3 -21.69 -4.65 9.51
CA ALA A 3 -21.03 -3.84 8.47
C ALA A 3 -20.02 -2.82 9.06
N LYS A 4 -20.33 -2.25 10.23
CA LYS A 4 -19.42 -1.35 10.95
C LYS A 4 -18.18 -2.06 11.47
N ALA A 5 -18.32 -3.29 11.98
CA ALA A 5 -17.17 -4.07 12.43
C ALA A 5 -16.21 -4.35 11.26
N SER A 6 -16.74 -4.77 10.10
CA SER A 6 -15.93 -5.00 8.89
C SER A 6 -15.23 -3.72 8.41
N GLY A 7 -15.94 -2.58 8.43
CA GLY A 7 -15.38 -1.28 8.07
C GLY A 7 -14.20 -0.88 8.95
N TRP A 8 -14.31 -1.06 10.28
CA TRP A 8 -13.19 -0.79 11.19
C TRP A 8 -12.04 -1.78 11.04
N THR A 9 -12.32 -3.07 10.82
CA THR A 9 -11.26 -4.07 10.56
C THR A 9 -10.44 -3.70 9.32
N THR A 10 -11.10 -3.30 8.22
CA THR A 10 -10.40 -2.92 6.99
C THR A 10 -9.63 -1.61 7.14
N ASN A 11 -10.19 -0.61 7.86
CA ASN A 11 -9.47 0.62 8.20
C ASN A 11 -8.21 0.34 9.05
N LEU A 12 -8.33 -0.49 10.09
CA LEU A 12 -7.19 -0.87 10.93
C LEU A 12 -6.12 -1.61 10.12
N LEU A 13 -6.52 -2.52 9.24
CA LEU A 13 -5.59 -3.21 8.36
C LEU A 13 -4.83 -2.23 7.44
N ALA A 14 -5.52 -1.24 6.87
CA ALA A 14 -4.89 -0.20 6.07
C ALA A 14 -3.88 0.63 6.88
N LEU A 15 -4.21 0.97 8.14
CA LEU A 15 -3.31 1.70 9.04
C LEU A 15 -2.09 0.87 9.45
N VAL A 16 -2.27 -0.43 9.71
CA VAL A 16 -1.16 -1.34 9.99
C VAL A 16 -0.21 -1.39 8.80
N TRP A 17 -0.74 -1.55 7.59
CA TRP A 17 0.10 -1.55 6.39
C TRP A 17 0.78 -0.20 6.15
N PHE A 18 0.09 0.92 6.39
CA PHE A 18 0.72 2.25 6.36
C PHE A 18 1.92 2.33 7.33
N ALA A 19 1.76 1.83 8.56
CA ALA A 19 2.83 1.81 9.55
C ALA A 19 4.00 0.93 9.11
N VAL A 20 3.73 -0.27 8.57
CA VAL A 20 4.76 -1.16 8.00
C VAL A 20 5.51 -0.46 6.85
N HIS A 21 4.78 0.16 5.92
CA HIS A 21 5.37 0.88 4.77
C HIS A 21 6.24 2.07 5.20
N THR A 22 5.86 2.74 6.30
CA THR A 22 6.55 3.92 6.80
C THR A 22 7.81 3.56 7.60
N PHE A 23 7.67 2.64 8.57
CA PHE A 23 8.69 2.44 9.61
C PHE A 23 9.54 1.19 9.41
N ILE A 24 9.08 0.21 8.64
CA ILE A 24 9.79 -1.05 8.43
C ILE A 24 10.29 -1.11 6.99
N GLY A 25 9.38 -1.15 6.02
CA GLY A 25 9.74 -1.27 4.62
C GLY A 25 10.43 -0.02 4.07
N GLY A 26 10.09 1.17 4.57
CA GLY A 26 10.71 2.43 4.14
C GLY A 26 12.23 2.43 4.33
N PRO A 27 12.74 2.22 5.56
CA PRO A 27 14.16 2.04 5.80
C PRO A 27 14.81 0.91 5.01
N GLU A 28 14.14 -0.23 4.88
CA GLU A 28 14.65 -1.38 4.13
C GLU A 28 14.86 -1.04 2.65
N VAL A 29 13.83 -0.49 1.98
CA VAL A 29 13.90 -0.09 0.57
C VAL A 29 14.87 1.06 0.36
N ALA A 30 14.90 2.06 1.24
CA ALA A 30 15.87 3.15 1.16
C ALA A 30 17.31 2.63 1.24
N THR A 31 17.57 1.69 2.16
CA THR A 31 18.88 1.08 2.36
C THR A 31 19.30 0.31 1.11
N GLN A 32 18.45 -0.60 0.60
CA GLN A 32 18.76 -1.39 -0.59
C GLN A 32 18.94 -0.53 -1.85
N LEU A 33 18.07 0.48 -2.07
CA LEU A 33 18.20 1.39 -3.19
C LEU A 33 19.50 2.20 -3.12
N SER A 34 19.85 2.73 -1.94
CA SER A 34 21.07 3.51 -1.76
C SER A 34 22.34 2.70 -1.99
N ALA A 35 22.33 1.41 -1.61
CA ALA A 35 23.43 0.47 -1.80
C ALA A 35 23.51 -0.13 -3.23
N SER A 36 22.46 0.01 -4.05
CA SER A 36 22.43 -0.55 -5.40
C SER A 36 23.28 0.25 -6.41
N GLU A 37 23.88 -0.46 -7.37
CA GLU A 37 24.60 0.12 -8.53
C GLU A 37 23.66 0.69 -9.61
N LEU A 38 22.37 0.84 -9.30
CA LEU A 38 21.39 1.34 -10.27
C LEU A 38 21.60 2.84 -10.55
N PRO A 39 21.45 3.27 -11.82
CA PRO A 39 21.47 4.69 -12.17
C PRO A 39 20.44 5.49 -11.37
N LEU A 40 20.76 6.75 -11.04
CA LEU A 40 19.84 7.64 -10.34
C LEU A 40 18.45 7.75 -11.00
N PRO A 41 18.33 7.80 -12.35
CA PRO A 41 17.02 7.79 -13.02
C PRO A 41 16.14 6.57 -12.75
N VAL A 42 16.70 5.48 -12.22
CA VAL A 42 15.96 4.27 -11.82
C VAL A 42 15.65 4.29 -10.33
N ARG A 43 16.64 4.65 -9.50
CA ARG A 43 16.49 4.68 -8.03
C ARG A 43 15.49 5.74 -7.56
N ALA A 44 15.50 6.92 -8.16
CA ALA A 44 14.63 8.02 -7.74
C ALA A 44 13.14 7.69 -7.96
N PRO A 45 12.70 7.18 -9.14
CA PRO A 45 11.33 6.71 -9.30
C PRO A 45 10.94 5.57 -8.35
N ALA A 46 11.84 4.60 -8.10
CA ALA A 46 11.56 3.51 -7.17
C ALA A 46 11.27 4.04 -5.75
N TRP A 47 12.10 4.97 -5.27
CA TRP A 47 11.89 5.65 -3.99
C TRP A 47 10.62 6.51 -3.98
N MET A 48 10.34 7.22 -5.07
CA MET A 48 9.12 8.03 -5.21
C MET A 48 7.86 7.15 -5.15
N VAL A 49 7.82 6.04 -5.90
CA VAL A 49 6.68 5.12 -5.94
C VAL A 49 6.43 4.52 -4.56
N TRP A 50 7.47 4.16 -3.82
CA TRP A 50 7.33 3.70 -2.43
C TRP A 50 6.55 4.70 -1.57
N ASN A 51 6.95 5.98 -1.60
CA ASN A 51 6.30 7.03 -0.82
C ASN A 51 4.89 7.35 -1.32
N MET A 52 4.63 7.25 -2.63
CA MET A 52 3.28 7.38 -3.19
C MET A 52 2.36 6.28 -2.65
N VAL A 53 2.81 5.02 -2.61
CA VAL A 53 2.03 3.91 -2.04
C VAL A 53 1.79 4.12 -0.54
N THR A 54 2.78 4.58 0.21
CA THR A 54 2.60 4.97 1.63
C THR A 54 1.49 6.02 1.78
N GLY A 55 1.49 7.08 0.94
CA GLY A 55 0.42 8.09 0.93
C GLY A 55 -0.96 7.53 0.58
N LEU A 56 -1.03 6.62 -0.40
CA LEU A 56 -2.27 5.95 -0.79
C LEU A 56 -2.84 5.07 0.33
N LEU A 57 -2.00 4.38 1.10
CA LEU A 57 -2.45 3.59 2.26
C LEU A 57 -3.11 4.49 3.32
N LEU A 58 -2.54 5.67 3.59
CA LEU A 58 -3.12 6.63 4.51
C LEU A 58 -4.43 7.21 3.99
N LEU A 59 -4.50 7.56 2.70
CA LEU A 59 -5.73 8.02 2.05
C LEU A 59 -6.83 6.95 2.12
N MET A 60 -6.50 5.71 1.77
CA MET A 60 -7.41 4.57 1.84
C MET A 60 -7.93 4.35 3.27
N ALA A 61 -7.05 4.43 4.27
CA ALA A 61 -7.45 4.37 5.67
C ALA A 61 -8.44 5.51 5.99
N GLY A 62 -8.17 6.74 5.57
CA GLY A 62 -9.08 7.88 5.72
C GLY A 62 -10.46 7.63 5.10
N MET A 63 -10.51 7.09 3.88
CA MET A 63 -11.76 6.78 3.17
C MET A 63 -12.56 5.69 3.89
N LEU A 64 -11.90 4.58 4.27
CA LEU A 64 -12.54 3.48 5.00
C LEU A 64 -13.03 3.91 6.38
N GLY A 65 -12.23 4.69 7.11
CA GLY A 65 -12.57 5.22 8.43
C GLY A 65 -13.74 6.19 8.36
N TRP A 66 -13.70 7.16 7.45
CA TRP A 66 -14.79 8.13 7.26
C TRP A 66 -16.07 7.46 6.76
N GLY A 67 -15.95 6.56 5.78
CA GLY A 67 -17.06 5.77 5.25
C GLY A 67 -17.75 4.93 6.34
N THR A 68 -16.96 4.32 7.23
CA THR A 68 -17.48 3.54 8.36
C THR A 68 -18.16 4.43 9.39
N LEU A 69 -17.51 5.53 9.78
CA LEU A 69 -18.00 6.47 10.79
C LEU A 69 -19.32 7.14 10.37
N LYS A 70 -19.40 7.60 9.12
CA LYS A 70 -20.56 8.30 8.57
C LYS A 70 -21.56 7.39 7.85
N SER A 71 -21.29 6.08 7.81
CA SER A 71 -22.08 5.09 7.07
C SER A 71 -22.30 5.52 5.60
N LYS A 72 -21.22 6.00 4.95
CA LYS A 72 -21.21 6.47 3.57
C LYS A 72 -20.66 5.38 2.65
N PRO A 73 -21.51 4.69 1.86
CA PRO A 73 -21.07 3.57 1.03
C PRO A 73 -20.05 3.99 -0.04
N ASP A 74 -20.18 5.18 -0.61
CA ASP A 74 -19.28 5.66 -1.68
C ASP A 74 -17.81 5.69 -1.25
N PHE A 75 -17.54 6.12 -0.01
CA PHE A 75 -16.20 6.13 0.56
C PHE A 75 -15.67 4.71 0.83
N LEU A 76 -16.55 3.79 1.26
CA LEU A 76 -16.20 2.39 1.47
C LEU A 76 -15.87 1.72 0.13
N PHE A 77 -16.66 1.96 -0.91
CA PHE A 77 -16.42 1.44 -2.25
C PHE A 77 -15.12 1.97 -2.84
N ALA A 78 -14.88 3.27 -2.74
CA ALA A 78 -13.65 3.86 -3.28
C ALA A 78 -12.40 3.38 -2.51
N GLY A 79 -12.49 3.22 -1.17
CA GLY A 79 -11.43 2.59 -0.39
C GLY A 79 -11.20 1.11 -0.76
N ALA A 80 -12.27 0.34 -0.96
CA ALA A 80 -12.19 -1.06 -1.37
C ALA A 80 -11.62 -1.21 -2.79
N PHE A 81 -11.99 -0.33 -3.72
CA PHE A 81 -11.47 -0.31 -5.08
C PHE A 81 -9.97 0.03 -5.09
N MET A 82 -9.55 0.98 -4.27
CA MET A 82 -8.13 1.31 -4.08
C MET A 82 -7.36 0.11 -3.51
N ALA A 83 -7.89 -0.56 -2.49
CA ALA A 83 -7.30 -1.76 -1.90
C ALA A 83 -7.13 -2.88 -2.95
N ALA A 84 -8.18 -3.15 -3.72
CA ALA A 84 -8.16 -4.16 -4.78
C ALA A 84 -7.13 -3.81 -5.87
N THR A 85 -7.08 -2.55 -6.30
CA THR A 85 -6.13 -2.09 -7.32
C THR A 85 -4.68 -2.26 -6.85
N LEU A 86 -4.37 -1.84 -5.62
CA LEU A 86 -3.04 -1.97 -5.05
C LEU A 86 -2.65 -3.45 -4.87
N ALA A 87 -3.56 -4.28 -4.36
CA ALA A 87 -3.32 -5.71 -4.18
C ALA A 87 -3.07 -6.41 -5.52
N VAL A 88 -3.92 -6.16 -6.53
CA VAL A 88 -3.76 -6.74 -7.87
C VAL A 88 -2.44 -6.27 -8.50
N THR A 89 -2.12 -4.98 -8.41
CA THR A 89 -0.87 -4.43 -8.97
C THR A 89 0.35 -5.05 -8.29
N GLY A 90 0.36 -5.13 -6.96
CA GLY A 90 1.43 -5.75 -6.18
C GLY A 90 1.64 -7.22 -6.56
N VAL A 91 0.57 -8.02 -6.54
CA VAL A 91 0.63 -9.45 -6.89
C VAL A 91 1.00 -9.66 -8.37
N ALA A 92 0.49 -8.86 -9.29
CA ALA A 92 0.78 -9.04 -10.71
C ALA A 92 2.19 -8.56 -11.10
N SER A 93 2.76 -7.59 -10.39
CA SER A 93 4.02 -6.95 -10.79
C SER A 93 5.20 -7.93 -10.92
N ALA A 94 5.43 -8.80 -9.94
CA ALA A 94 6.53 -9.77 -9.94
C ALA A 94 6.46 -10.77 -11.12
N PRO A 95 5.34 -11.48 -11.37
CA PRO A 95 5.27 -12.40 -12.52
C PRO A 95 5.33 -11.69 -13.87
N LEU A 96 4.80 -10.46 -13.98
CA LEU A 96 4.85 -9.69 -15.24
C LEU A 96 6.27 -9.34 -15.68
N ILE A 97 7.22 -9.25 -14.74
CA ILE A 97 8.63 -9.02 -15.04
C ILE A 97 9.47 -10.30 -15.00
N GLY A 98 8.83 -11.48 -14.86
CA GLY A 98 9.50 -12.77 -14.80
C GLY A 98 10.23 -13.07 -13.48
N ALA A 99 9.94 -12.32 -12.41
CA ALA A 99 10.55 -12.53 -11.09
C ALA A 99 9.69 -13.47 -10.22
N PRO A 100 10.25 -14.55 -9.64
CA PRO A 100 9.53 -15.36 -8.66
C PRO A 100 9.37 -14.60 -7.33
N PHE A 101 8.24 -14.80 -6.65
CA PHE A 101 7.97 -14.18 -5.34
C PHE A 101 9.00 -14.53 -4.26
N SER A 102 9.73 -15.64 -4.42
CA SER A 102 10.83 -16.02 -3.52
C SER A 102 12.04 -15.09 -3.55
N LEU A 103 12.11 -14.18 -4.53
CA LEU A 103 13.14 -13.14 -4.62
C LEU A 103 12.68 -11.79 -4.05
N LEU A 104 11.41 -11.65 -3.66
CA LEU A 104 10.98 -10.50 -2.89
C LEU A 104 11.41 -10.71 -1.43
N PRO A 105 11.81 -9.63 -0.72
CA PRO A 105 12.10 -9.70 0.71
C PRO A 105 10.90 -10.20 1.54
#